data_AF-A0A1H9U1G0-F1
#
_entry.id   AF-A0A1H9U1G0-F1
#
_cell.length_a   1.000
_cell.length_b   1.000
_cell.length_c   1.000
_cell.angle_alpha   90.00
_cell.angle_beta   90.00
_cell.angle_gamma   90.00
#
_symmetry.space_group_name_H-M   'P 1'
#
loop_
_entity.id
_entity.type
_entity.pdbx_description
1 polymer ?
#
loop_
_entity_poly.entity_id
_entity_poly.type
_entity_poly.pdbx_seq_one_letter_code
_entity_poly.pdbx_strand_id
1 'polypeptide(L)'
;MPENPDSPVQSLRRHLREHLHRYGRSSLGSPFLNALWNLTGPGPRADCLRRVAWHARHQKLTWPVSLGTRYAADLQQAARLHSDLGAFVVPLDSLPEDCGQQMEAALVLLAVCPDRRAALPVEIAEPGDTT
;
A
#
# COMPACT_ATOMS: atom_id res chain seq x y z
N MET A 1 21.57 14.46 4.77
CA MET A 1 21.71 13.87 3.43
C MET A 1 20.31 13.81 2.84
N PRO A 2 19.97 14.56 1.78
CA PRO A 2 18.65 14.44 1.18
C PRO A 2 18.54 13.04 0.57
N GLU A 3 17.50 12.30 0.94
CA GLU A 3 17.23 10.98 0.39
C GLU A 3 16.94 11.12 -1.10
N ASN A 4 17.53 10.24 -1.90
CA ASN A 4 17.43 10.24 -3.36
C ASN A 4 15.94 10.26 -3.77
N PRO A 5 15.48 11.22 -4.61
CA PRO A 5 14.05 11.39 -4.97
C PRO A 5 13.43 10.18 -5.70
N ASP A 6 14.20 9.12 -5.98
CA ASP A 6 13.77 7.86 -6.57
C ASP A 6 14.10 6.66 -5.67
N SER A 7 13.78 6.74 -4.39
CA SER A 7 13.75 5.52 -3.55
C SER A 7 12.72 4.53 -4.12
N PRO A 8 13.06 3.24 -4.28
CA PRO A 8 12.11 2.22 -4.76
C PRO A 8 10.77 2.23 -4.03
N VAL A 9 10.78 2.61 -2.75
CA VAL A 9 9.58 2.74 -1.91
C VAL A 9 8.69 3.90 -2.37
N GLN A 10 9.28 5.06 -2.67
CA GLN A 10 8.54 6.21 -3.19
C GLN A 10 7.97 5.91 -4.58
N SER A 11 8.76 5.27 -5.45
CA SER A 11 8.31 4.83 -6.78
C SER A 11 7.14 3.85 -6.65
N LEU A 12 7.21 2.88 -5.73
CA LEU A 12 6.13 1.91 -5.48
C LEU A 12 4.85 2.62 -5.05
N ARG A 13 4.93 3.50 -4.05
CA ARG A 13 3.77 4.27 -3.55
C ARG A 13 3.13 5.11 -4.65
N ARG A 14 3.95 5.79 -5.47
CA ARG A 14 3.47 6.55 -6.64
C ARG A 14 2.73 5.64 -7.61
N HIS A 15 3.35 4.55 -8.04
CA HIS A 15 2.82 3.70 -9.09
C HIS A 15 1.61 2.88 -8.63
N LEU A 16 1.51 2.49 -7.36
CA LEU A 16 0.29 1.89 -6.82
C LEU A 16 -0.91 2.84 -6.97
N ARG A 17 -0.75 4.12 -6.59
CA ARG A 17 -1.81 5.13 -6.73
C ARG A 17 -2.16 5.37 -8.19
N GLU A 18 -1.17 5.55 -9.05
CA GLU A 18 -1.36 5.83 -10.48
C GLU A 18 -1.98 4.65 -11.22
N HIS A 19 -1.49 3.43 -11.01
CA HIS A 19 -2.04 2.24 -11.64
C HIS A 19 -3.48 2.01 -11.18
N LEU A 20 -3.76 2.11 -9.88
CA LEU A 20 -5.11 1.95 -9.38
C LEU A 20 -6.06 3.01 -9.94
N HIS A 21 -5.61 4.26 -10.08
CA HIS A 21 -6.40 5.32 -10.68
C HIS A 21 -6.71 5.08 -12.16
N ARG A 22 -5.71 4.65 -12.95
CA ARG A 22 -5.86 4.47 -14.41
C ARG A 22 -6.51 3.14 -14.79
N TYR A 23 -6.22 2.07 -14.06
CA TYR A 23 -6.53 0.70 -14.46
C TYR A 23 -7.38 -0.06 -13.44
N GLY A 24 -7.60 0.49 -12.24
CA GLY A 24 -8.42 -0.15 -11.21
C GLY A 24 -7.94 -1.55 -10.87
N ARG A 25 -8.80 -2.55 -11.07
CA ARG A 25 -8.46 -3.96 -10.79
C ARG A 25 -7.45 -4.54 -11.77
N SER A 26 -7.40 -4.04 -13.00
CA SER A 26 -6.45 -4.52 -14.03
C SER A 26 -4.99 -4.22 -13.68
N SER A 27 -4.73 -3.39 -12.66
CA SER A 27 -3.40 -3.16 -12.11
C SER A 27 -2.70 -4.43 -11.61
N LEU A 28 -3.47 -5.44 -11.17
CA LEU A 28 -2.91 -6.72 -10.71
C LEU A 28 -2.09 -7.44 -11.78
N GLY A 29 -2.52 -7.33 -13.05
CA GLY A 29 -1.85 -7.93 -14.19
C GLY A 29 -0.65 -7.13 -14.69
N SER A 30 -0.30 -6.01 -14.05
CA SER A 30 0.81 -5.17 -14.52
C SER A 30 2.16 -5.84 -14.20
N PRO A 31 2.97 -6.23 -15.20
CA PRO A 31 4.29 -6.80 -14.95
C PRO A 31 5.23 -5.79 -14.30
N PHE A 32 5.10 -4.52 -14.66
CA PHE A 32 5.87 -3.42 -14.06
C PHE A 32 5.58 -3.27 -12.57
N LEU A 33 4.30 -3.23 -12.18
CA LEU A 33 3.92 -3.06 -10.78
C LEU A 33 4.36 -4.26 -9.92
N ASN A 34 4.24 -5.47 -10.46
CA ASN A 34 4.76 -6.69 -9.82
C ASN A 34 6.28 -6.64 -9.63
N ALA A 35 7.03 -6.23 -10.65
CA ALA A 35 8.49 -6.10 -10.55
C ALA A 35 8.90 -5.07 -9.48
N LEU A 36 8.21 -3.93 -9.43
CA LEU A 36 8.47 -2.88 -8.45
C LEU A 36 8.10 -3.30 -7.03
N TRP A 37 6.96 -3.98 -6.86
CA TRP A 37 6.57 -4.59 -5.59
C TRP A 37 7.67 -5.56 -5.13
N ASN A 38 8.16 -6.41 -6.03
CA ASN A 38 9.22 -7.36 -5.71
C ASN A 38 10.56 -6.69 -5.35
N LEU A 39 10.94 -5.64 -6.05
CA LEU A 39 12.21 -4.93 -5.83
C LEU A 39 12.30 -4.26 -4.44
N THR A 40 11.19 -3.75 -3.92
CA THR A 40 11.20 -2.99 -2.64
C THR A 40 11.47 -3.83 -1.39
N GLY A 41 11.36 -5.16 -1.47
CA GLY A 41 11.60 -6.07 -0.35
C GLY A 41 10.49 -6.08 0.72
N PRO A 42 10.55 -7.03 1.68
CA PRO A 42 9.45 -7.31 2.60
C PRO A 42 9.13 -6.17 3.58
N GLY A 43 10.15 -5.47 4.10
CA GLY A 43 9.98 -4.36 5.04
C GLY A 43 9.10 -3.23 4.48
N PRO A 44 9.48 -2.64 3.33
CA PRO A 44 8.66 -1.60 2.70
C PRO A 44 7.27 -2.06 2.25
N ARG A 45 7.11 -3.32 1.83
CA ARG A 45 5.78 -3.90 1.52
C ARG A 45 4.90 -3.98 2.76
N ALA A 46 5.45 -4.41 3.89
CA ALA A 46 4.74 -4.43 5.17
C ALA A 46 4.35 -3.02 5.61
N ASP A 47 5.23 -2.01 5.49
CA ASP A 47 4.86 -0.62 5.78
C ASP A 47 3.76 -0.11 4.84
N CYS A 48 3.82 -0.45 3.56
CA CYS A 48 2.78 -0.10 2.59
C CYS A 48 1.43 -0.69 3.01
N LEU A 49 1.38 -1.99 3.31
CA LEU A 49 0.19 -2.70 3.78
C LEU A 49 -0.36 -2.11 5.08
N ARG A 50 0.52 -1.86 6.05
CA ARG A 50 0.20 -1.24 7.35
C ARG A 50 -0.51 0.09 7.18
N ARG A 51 0.04 0.97 6.34
CA ARG A 51 -0.55 2.28 6.07
C ARG A 51 -1.91 2.18 5.38
N VAL A 52 -2.01 1.42 4.28
CA VAL A 52 -3.30 1.32 3.57
C VAL A 52 -4.37 0.64 4.40
N ALA A 53 -4.02 -0.37 5.21
CA ALA A 53 -4.95 -1.02 6.14
C ALA A 53 -5.48 -0.05 7.20
N TRP A 54 -4.59 0.74 7.82
CA TRP A 54 -5.00 1.73 8.82
C TRP A 54 -5.91 2.81 8.23
N HIS A 55 -5.59 3.36 7.06
CA HIS A 55 -6.43 4.37 6.41
C HIS A 55 -7.76 3.80 5.89
N ALA A 56 -7.79 2.53 5.48
CA ALA A 56 -9.00 1.85 5.04
C ALA A 56 -9.81 1.23 6.19
N ARG A 57 -9.38 1.32 7.45
CA ARG A 57 -9.88 0.49 8.56
C ARG A 57 -11.40 0.53 8.77
N HIS A 58 -12.06 1.65 8.49
CA HIS A 58 -13.52 1.79 8.65
C HIS A 58 -14.31 1.73 7.33
N GLN A 59 -13.65 1.32 6.24
CA GLN A 59 -14.22 1.36 4.90
C GLN A 59 -14.71 -0.02 4.47
N LYS A 60 -15.73 -0.06 3.62
CA LYS A 60 -16.26 -1.32 3.07
C LYS A 60 -15.41 -1.76 1.87
N LEU A 61 -14.86 -2.97 1.93
CA LEU A 61 -14.20 -3.58 0.77
C LEU A 61 -15.21 -3.90 -0.33
N THR A 62 -14.89 -3.54 -1.57
CA THR A 62 -15.80 -3.67 -2.72
C THR A 62 -15.30 -4.62 -3.80
N TRP A 63 -14.11 -5.18 -3.63
CA TRP A 63 -13.49 -6.09 -4.60
C TRP A 63 -14.02 -7.52 -4.43
N PRO A 64 -14.10 -8.33 -5.51
CA PRO A 64 -14.54 -9.73 -5.43
C PRO A 64 -13.64 -10.59 -4.57
N VAL A 65 -14.21 -11.62 -3.93
CA VAL A 65 -13.50 -12.52 -3.01
C VAL A 65 -12.35 -13.25 -3.70
N SER A 66 -11.20 -13.25 -3.03
CA SER A 66 -9.89 -13.81 -3.42
C SER A 66 -9.05 -14.00 -2.15
N LEU A 67 -7.88 -14.62 -2.26
CA LEU A 67 -6.95 -14.71 -1.14
C LEU A 67 -6.42 -13.32 -0.74
N GLY A 68 -6.18 -12.42 -1.70
CA GLY A 68 -5.72 -11.06 -1.42
C GLY A 68 -6.79 -10.20 -0.75
N THR A 69 -8.05 -10.32 -1.14
CA THR A 69 -9.15 -9.60 -0.47
C THR A 69 -9.44 -10.11 0.93
N ARG A 70 -9.27 -11.42 1.19
CA ARG A 70 -9.33 -11.97 2.56
C ARG A 70 -8.21 -11.40 3.42
N TYR A 71 -6.99 -11.43 2.92
CA TYR A 71 -5.85 -10.84 3.64
C TYR A 71 -6.02 -9.34 3.88
N ALA A 72 -6.57 -8.59 2.93
CA ALA A 72 -6.96 -7.20 3.13
C ALA A 72 -7.99 -7.03 4.25
N ALA A 73 -9.01 -7.88 4.32
CA ALA A 73 -10.01 -7.85 5.38
C ALA A 73 -9.39 -8.12 6.76
N ASP A 74 -8.49 -9.09 6.86
CA ASP A 74 -7.78 -9.42 8.09
C ASP A 74 -6.93 -8.23 8.57
N LEU A 75 -6.14 -7.63 7.67
CA LEU A 75 -5.36 -6.43 7.96
C LEU A 75 -6.24 -5.25 8.38
N GLN A 76 -7.37 -5.06 7.70
CA GLN A 76 -8.34 -4.01 8.03
C GLN A 76 -8.90 -4.21 9.44
N GLN A 77 -9.27 -5.45 9.78
CA GLN A 77 -9.80 -5.80 11.10
C GLN A 77 -8.75 -5.60 12.19
N ALA A 78 -7.51 -6.03 11.96
CA ALA A 78 -6.41 -5.78 12.88
C ALA A 78 -6.21 -4.27 13.10
N ALA A 79 -6.17 -3.49 12.02
CA ALA A 79 -5.97 -2.04 12.09
C ALA A 79 -7.08 -1.28 12.85
N ARG A 80 -8.32 -1.80 12.88
CA ARG A 80 -9.43 -1.19 13.65
C ARG A 80 -9.18 -1.17 15.15
N LEU A 81 -8.33 -2.06 15.66
CA LEU A 81 -8.01 -2.17 17.09
C LEU A 81 -7.04 -1.07 17.55
N HIS A 82 -6.47 -0.29 16.62
CA HIS A 82 -5.47 0.72 16.92
C HIS A 82 -5.97 2.12 16.61
N SER A 83 -5.86 3.02 17.58
CA SER A 83 -6.18 4.45 17.42
C SER A 83 -5.07 5.23 16.70
N ASP A 84 -3.84 4.75 16.82
CA ASP A 84 -2.63 5.38 16.26
C ASP A 84 -2.00 4.51 15.17
N LEU A 85 -1.51 5.15 14.10
CA LEU A 85 -0.84 4.46 13.00
C LEU A 85 0.51 3.88 13.46
N GLY A 86 1.27 4.58 14.29
CA GLY A 86 2.55 4.12 14.82
C GLY A 86 2.45 2.86 15.67
N ALA A 87 1.32 2.68 16.37
CA ALA A 87 1.03 1.50 17.18
C ALA A 87 0.56 0.28 16.38
N PHE A 88 0.08 0.46 15.14
CA PHE A 88 -0.33 -0.66 14.28
C PHE A 88 0.85 -1.13 13.43
N VAL A 89 1.21 -2.40 13.55
CA VAL A 89 2.35 -3.02 12.85
C VAL A 89 1.85 -4.23 12.06
N VAL A 90 2.40 -4.42 10.86
CA VAL A 90 2.23 -5.67 10.07
C VAL A 90 3.53 -6.46 10.21
N PRO A 91 3.55 -7.57 10.97
CA PRO A 91 4.73 -8.39 11.15
C PRO A 91 5.23 -8.99 9.83
N LEU A 92 6.56 -9.10 9.66
CA LEU A 92 7.14 -9.63 8.42
C LEU A 92 6.90 -11.13 8.25
N ASP A 93 6.84 -11.85 9.36
CA ASP A 93 6.53 -13.27 9.48
C ASP A 93 5.05 -13.59 9.20
N SER A 94 4.17 -12.59 9.26
CA SER A 94 2.75 -12.77 8.89
C SER A 94 2.45 -12.43 7.43
N LEU A 95 3.46 -12.00 6.64
CA LEU A 95 3.24 -11.71 5.23
C LEU A 95 2.99 -13.02 4.46
N PRO A 96 1.95 -13.08 3.60
CA PRO A 96 1.77 -14.21 2.69
C PRO A 96 3.02 -14.45 1.84
N GLU A 97 3.40 -15.71 1.59
CA GLU A 97 4.54 -16.03 0.70
C GLU A 97 4.31 -15.53 -0.73
N ASP A 98 3.06 -15.54 -1.19
CA ASP A 98 2.66 -15.02 -2.49
C ASP A 98 2.67 -13.48 -2.50
N CYS A 99 3.64 -12.92 -3.21
CA CYS A 99 3.77 -11.47 -3.41
C CYS A 99 2.58 -10.87 -4.17
N GLY A 100 1.93 -11.65 -5.04
CA GLY A 100 0.70 -11.25 -5.73
C GLY A 100 -0.46 -11.06 -4.75
N GLN A 101 -0.59 -11.95 -3.75
CA GLN A 101 -1.57 -11.81 -2.67
C GLN A 101 -1.33 -10.55 -1.83
N GLN A 102 -0.07 -10.26 -1.50
CA GLN A 102 0.30 -9.03 -0.79
C GLN A 102 -0.08 -7.77 -1.61
N MET A 103 0.29 -7.75 -2.89
CA MET A 103 0.00 -6.61 -3.77
C MET A 103 -1.51 -6.43 -3.99
N GLU A 104 -2.25 -7.53 -4.17
CA GLU A 104 -3.70 -7.49 -4.27
C GLU A 104 -4.32 -6.87 -3.02
N ALA A 105 -3.91 -7.31 -1.83
CA ALA A 105 -4.41 -6.74 -0.58
C ALA A 105 -4.13 -5.23 -0.51
N ALA A 106 -2.93 -4.79 -0.91
CA ALA A 106 -2.57 -3.38 -0.94
C ALA A 106 -3.48 -2.56 -1.87
N LEU A 107 -3.76 -3.06 -3.07
CA LEU A 107 -4.64 -2.39 -4.04
C LEU A 107 -6.10 -2.35 -3.59
N VAL A 108 -6.59 -3.44 -3.00
CA VAL A 108 -7.95 -3.55 -2.43
C VAL A 108 -8.15 -2.53 -1.33
N LEU A 109 -7.20 -2.43 -0.39
CA LEU A 109 -7.25 -1.46 0.71
C LEU A 109 -7.12 -0.03 0.18
N LEU A 110 -6.18 0.22 -0.73
CA LEU A 110 -5.97 1.54 -1.33
C LEU A 110 -7.19 2.04 -2.12
N ALA A 111 -7.95 1.13 -2.75
CA ALA A 111 -9.15 1.48 -3.51
C ALA A 111 -10.21 2.15 -2.64
N VAL A 112 -10.30 1.75 -1.38
CA VAL A 112 -11.32 2.23 -0.43
C VAL A 112 -10.79 3.29 0.54
N CYS A 113 -9.48 3.58 0.53
CA CYS A 113 -8.92 4.66 1.35
C CYS A 113 -9.62 6.00 1.05
N PRO A 114 -10.07 6.75 2.07
CA PRO A 114 -10.72 8.06 1.88
C PRO A 114 -9.75 9.09 1.32
N ASP A 115 -8.48 9.03 1.76
CA ASP A 115 -7.38 9.80 1.20
C ASP A 115 -6.21 8.87 0.85
N ARG A 116 -6.05 8.62 -0.46
CA ARG A 116 -4.98 7.77 -1.01
C ARG A 116 -3.61 8.43 -0.92
N ARG A 117 -3.53 9.76 -0.86
CA ARG A 117 -2.27 10.50 -0.72
C ARG A 117 -1.75 10.42 0.71
N ALA A 118 -2.64 10.56 1.70
CA ALA A 118 -2.30 10.33 3.10
C ALA A 118 -1.90 8.87 3.36
N ALA A 119 -2.61 7.91 2.75
CA ALA A 119 -2.29 6.49 2.90
C ALA A 119 -0.91 6.13 2.33
N LEU A 120 -0.56 6.65 1.14
CA LEU A 120 0.73 6.42 0.51
C LEU A 120 1.39 7.77 0.16
N PRO A 121 2.05 8.41 1.14
CA PRO A 121 2.72 9.68 0.92
C PRO A 121 3.95 9.47 0.04
N VAL A 122 4.14 10.41 -0.88
CA VAL A 122 5.34 10.51 -1.72
C VAL A 122 5.88 11.90 -1.48
N GLU A 123 7.09 11.98 -0.96
CA GLU A 123 7.81 13.22 -0.78
C GLU A 123 8.25 13.68 -2.16
N ILE A 124 7.43 14.53 -2.79
CA ILE A 124 7.90 15.35 -3.89
C ILE A 124 8.59 16.50 -3.16
N ALA A 125 9.89 16.70 -3.39
CA ALA A 125 10.48 17.99 -3.04
C ALA A 125 9.67 19.05 -3.81
N GLU A 126 8.80 19.78 -3.12
CA GLU A 126 8.11 20.89 -3.74
C GLU A 126 9.18 21.93 -4.13
N PRO A 127 9.16 22.46 -5.35
CA PRO A 127 10.03 23.58 -5.72
C PRO A 127 9.52 24.82 -4.97
N GLY A 128 9.89 24.96 -3.70
CA GLY A 128 9.37 26.03 -2.84
C GLY A 128 10.07 26.20 -1.49
N ASP A 129 10.67 25.15 -0.91
CA ASP A 129 11.31 25.22 0.41
C ASP A 129 12.77 25.68 0.38
N THR A 130 13.05 26.69 -0.44
CA THR A 130 14.21 27.58 -0.25
C THR A 130 13.66 28.99 -0.10
N THR A 131 13.20 29.31 1.10
CA THR A 131 13.09 30.70 1.57
C THR A 131 13.95 30.87 2.80
#